data_AF-A0A6A3DB51-F1
#
_entry.id   AF-A0A6A3DB51-F1
#
_cell.length_a   1.000
_cell.length_b   1.000
_cell.length_c   1.000
_cell.angle_alpha   90.00
_cell.angle_beta   90.00
_cell.angle_gamma   90.00
#
_symmetry.space_group_name_H-M   'P 1'
#
loop_
_entity.id
_entity.type
_entity.pdbx_description
1 polymer ?
#
loop_
_entity_poly.entity_id
_entity_poly.type
_entity_poly.pdbx_seq_one_letter_code
_entity_poly.pdbx_strand_id
1 'polypeptide(L)'
;MGLAGMPGTWTRLMRKLLSHLLFVVVYLDDICIFSRSMADHVEHLRQCEVLRANKLYARPDKCDFGQASVDFLGHIISADGLHVDARKTRAIAEWTEPCNIKDFQRFLGLAGYYRRFIHQFATLVLPLSSLVKKDVVWVWNEHQRQAFNAIKLALQHAPVLRLPDFEKTFIVTTDASHACIGGVLSQMHGGNDLPVAFFSKKLGPHELN
;
A
#
# COMPACT_ATOMS: atom_id res chain seq x y z
N MET A 1 -14.64 -6.39 21.62
CA MET A 1 -14.49 -6.50 20.15
C MET A 1 -14.65 -7.97 19.77
N GLY A 2 -15.33 -8.31 18.67
CA GLY A 2 -15.48 -9.73 18.28
C GLY A 2 -16.70 -10.10 17.43
N LEU A 3 -17.65 -9.19 17.19
CA LEU A 3 -18.75 -9.43 16.26
C LEU A 3 -18.25 -9.29 14.81
N ALA A 4 -18.40 -10.35 14.02
CA ALA A 4 -17.92 -10.45 12.64
C ALA A 4 -18.41 -9.32 11.70
N GLY A 5 -19.55 -8.69 12.00
CA GLY A 5 -20.14 -7.61 11.19
C GLY A 5 -19.80 -6.17 11.63
N MET A 6 -19.12 -5.98 12.78
CA MET A 6 -18.86 -4.62 13.29
C MET A 6 -17.99 -3.78 12.36
N PRO A 7 -16.88 -4.29 11.78
CA PRO A 7 -16.03 -3.50 10.90
C PRO A 7 -16.81 -2.90 9.70
N GLY A 8 -17.70 -3.70 9.11
CA GLY A 8 -18.54 -3.27 8.00
C GLY A 8 -19.58 -2.22 8.40
N THR A 9 -20.25 -2.42 9.54
CA THR A 9 -21.23 -1.45 10.06
C THR A 9 -20.56 -0.13 10.44
N TRP A 10 -19.40 -0.19 11.07
CA TRP A 10 -18.61 0.99 11.45
C TRP A 10 -18.13 1.76 10.23
N THR A 11 -17.57 1.08 9.24
CA THR A 11 -17.15 1.70 7.97
C THR A 11 -18.32 2.38 7.27
N ARG A 12 -19.50 1.75 7.27
CA ARG A 12 -20.71 2.33 6.67
C ARG A 12 -21.15 3.60 7.42
N LEU A 13 -21.11 3.59 8.75
CA LEU A 13 -21.40 4.77 9.56
C LEU A 13 -20.41 5.90 9.23
N MET A 14 -19.11 5.62 9.28
CA MET A 14 -18.07 6.62 9.02
C MET A 14 -18.18 7.21 7.61
N ARG A 15 -18.37 6.36 6.60
CA ARG A 15 -18.61 6.83 5.23
C ARG A 15 -19.85 7.70 5.16
N LYS A 16 -20.98 7.30 5.77
CA LYS A 16 -22.19 8.13 5.78
C LYS A 16 -21.95 9.51 6.41
N LEU A 17 -21.15 9.59 7.47
CA LEU A 17 -20.88 10.84 8.17
C LEU A 17 -19.82 11.72 7.51
N LEU A 18 -18.85 11.14 6.81
CA LEU A 18 -17.65 11.86 6.37
C LEU A 18 -17.45 11.88 4.85
N SER A 19 -18.21 11.10 4.05
CA SER A 19 -17.99 11.01 2.60
C SER A 19 -18.20 12.31 1.82
N HIS A 20 -18.91 13.27 2.41
CA HIS A 20 -19.10 14.60 1.82
C HIS A 20 -17.89 15.51 2.02
N LEU A 21 -16.98 15.15 2.94
CA LEU A 21 -15.75 15.89 3.20
C LEU A 21 -14.63 15.33 2.30
N LEU A 22 -14.35 16.01 1.20
CA LEU A 22 -13.37 15.57 0.20
C LEU A 22 -11.93 15.50 0.73
N PHE A 23 -11.67 16.18 1.84
CA PHE A 23 -10.37 16.24 2.53
C PHE A 23 -10.21 15.17 3.63
N VAL A 24 -11.14 14.21 3.72
CA VAL A 24 -11.14 13.14 4.71
C VAL A 24 -11.08 11.78 4.03
N VAL A 25 -10.12 10.95 4.45
CA VAL A 25 -10.06 9.53 4.11
C VAL A 25 -10.33 8.72 5.36
N VAL A 26 -11.28 7.79 5.27
CA VAL A 26 -11.65 6.91 6.39
C VAL A 26 -11.43 5.45 6.01
N TYR A 27 -10.76 4.72 6.91
CA TYR A 27 -10.62 3.28 6.82
C TYR A 27 -10.87 2.66 8.20
N LEU A 28 -11.95 1.89 8.32
CA LEU A 28 -12.40 1.36 9.61
C LEU A 28 -12.52 2.49 10.65
N ASP A 29 -11.70 2.47 11.70
CA ASP A 29 -11.63 3.44 12.79
C ASP A 29 -10.59 4.55 12.57
N ASP A 30 -9.74 4.44 11.56
CA ASP A 30 -8.72 5.44 11.26
C ASP A 30 -9.28 6.53 10.33
N ILE A 31 -9.08 7.79 10.72
CA ILE A 31 -9.50 8.98 9.99
C ILE A 31 -8.25 9.81 9.66
N CYS A 32 -7.98 10.00 8.38
CA CYS A 32 -6.92 10.89 7.89
C CYS A 32 -7.54 12.16 7.31
N ILE A 33 -7.09 13.32 7.80
CA ILE A 33 -7.54 14.64 7.35
C ILE A 33 -6.32 15.32 6.72
N PHE A 34 -6.45 15.76 5.47
CA PHE A 34 -5.35 16.38 4.73
C PHE A 34 -5.76 17.75 4.20
N SER A 35 -4.82 18.67 4.04
CA SER A 35 -5.11 20.06 3.69
C SER A 35 -3.90 20.70 3.01
N ARG A 36 -4.12 21.76 2.22
CA ARG A 36 -3.04 22.44 1.48
C ARG A 36 -2.29 23.46 2.34
N SER A 37 -2.94 23.99 3.37
CA SER A 37 -2.35 24.93 4.32
C SER A 37 -2.83 24.65 5.74
N MET A 38 -2.12 25.18 6.75
CA MET A 38 -2.54 25.07 8.15
C MET A 38 -3.86 25.83 8.41
N ALA A 39 -4.08 26.96 7.72
CA ALA A 39 -5.33 27.72 7.83
C ALA A 39 -6.52 26.88 7.36
N ASP A 40 -6.40 26.24 6.18
CA ASP A 40 -7.42 25.31 5.69
C ASP A 40 -7.58 24.11 6.62
N HIS A 41 -6.47 23.61 7.18
CA HIS A 41 -6.49 22.46 8.08
C HIS A 41 -7.32 22.71 9.35
N VAL A 42 -7.18 23.90 9.94
CA VAL A 42 -8.00 24.30 11.10
C VAL A 42 -9.48 24.33 10.72
N GLU A 43 -9.83 24.85 9.54
CA GLU A 43 -11.21 24.90 9.08
C GLU A 43 -11.78 23.50 8.78
N HIS A 44 -11.00 22.65 8.12
CA HIS A 44 -11.36 21.25 7.89
C HIS A 44 -11.56 20.47 9.20
N LEU A 45 -10.72 20.70 10.21
CA LEU A 45 -10.90 20.10 11.54
C LEU A 45 -12.20 20.55 12.22
N ARG A 46 -12.62 21.81 12.06
CA ARG A 46 -13.92 22.28 12.57
C ARG A 46 -15.09 21.56 11.91
N GLN A 47 -15.02 21.29 10.61
CA GLN A 47 -16.06 20.52 9.92
C GLN A 47 -16.18 19.07 10.42
N CYS A 48 -15.15 18.54 11.09
CA CYS A 48 -15.22 17.24 11.78
C CYS A 48 -16.01 17.27 13.10
N GLU A 49 -16.63 18.39 13.49
CA GLU A 49 -17.61 18.45 14.58
C GLU A 49 -18.80 17.48 14.41
N VAL A 50 -19.03 16.99 13.19
CA VAL A 50 -19.97 15.89 12.93
C VAL A 50 -19.70 14.66 13.80
N LEU A 51 -18.44 14.40 14.18
CA LEU A 51 -18.09 13.33 15.11
C LEU A 51 -18.71 13.59 16.49
N ARG A 52 -18.56 14.81 17.01
CA ARG A 52 -19.14 15.23 18.29
C ARG A 52 -20.66 15.18 18.27
N ALA A 53 -21.29 15.65 17.19
CA ALA A 53 -22.74 15.61 17.01
C ALA A 53 -23.29 14.17 17.05
N ASN A 54 -22.51 13.20 16.59
CA ASN A 54 -22.86 11.77 16.58
C ASN A 54 -22.28 10.98 17.77
N LYS A 55 -21.74 11.65 18.79
CA LYS A 55 -21.15 11.04 19.99
C LYS A 55 -20.03 10.04 19.66
N LEU A 56 -19.23 10.35 18.65
CA LEU A 56 -18.03 9.63 18.28
C LEU A 56 -16.82 10.35 18.87
N TYR A 57 -15.94 9.58 19.52
CA TYR A 57 -14.80 10.12 20.26
C TYR A 57 -13.50 9.55 19.71
N ALA A 58 -12.58 10.44 19.35
CA ALA A 58 -11.21 10.09 19.07
C ALA A 58 -10.43 9.85 20.37
N ARG A 59 -9.42 8.98 20.33
CA ARG A 59 -8.50 8.75 21.46
C ARG A 59 -7.32 9.72 21.35
N PRO A 60 -7.23 10.76 22.20
CA PRO A 60 -6.24 11.83 22.02
C PRO A 60 -4.78 11.34 22.02
N ASP A 61 -4.49 10.29 22.79
CA ASP A 61 -3.18 9.63 22.87
C ASP A 61 -2.75 8.91 21.59
N LYS A 62 -3.69 8.72 20.65
CA LYS A 62 -3.46 8.08 19.35
C LYS A 62 -3.69 9.03 18.17
N CYS A 63 -3.88 10.31 18.44
CA CYS A 63 -4.14 11.31 17.40
C CYS A 63 -2.89 12.15 17.17
N ASP A 64 -2.46 12.21 15.92
CA ASP A 64 -1.44 13.13 15.46
C ASP A 64 -2.12 14.32 14.75
N PHE A 65 -1.79 15.55 15.14
CA PHE A 65 -2.39 16.76 14.59
C PHE A 65 -1.33 17.64 13.92
N GLY A 66 -1.70 18.23 12.77
CA GLY A 66 -0.90 19.27 12.10
C GLY A 66 0.50 18.83 11.64
N GLN A 67 0.71 17.54 11.40
CA GLN A 67 2.00 17.00 10.99
C GLN A 67 2.24 17.15 9.49
N ALA A 68 3.49 17.39 9.09
CA ALA A 68 3.88 17.40 7.68
C ALA A 68 3.95 15.99 7.06
N SER A 69 4.10 14.96 7.91
CA SER A 69 4.07 13.56 7.53
C SER A 69 3.33 12.75 8.58
N VAL A 70 2.47 11.81 8.15
CA VAL A 70 1.67 10.97 9.05
C VAL A 70 1.81 9.49 8.68
N ASP A 71 1.80 8.62 9.68
CA ASP A 71 1.60 7.18 9.48
C ASP A 71 0.10 6.92 9.36
N PHE A 72 -0.31 6.36 8.23
CA PHE A 72 -1.68 6.00 7.98
C PHE A 72 -1.74 4.67 7.24
N LEU A 73 -2.40 3.68 7.85
CA LEU A 73 -2.55 2.33 7.31
C LEU A 73 -1.22 1.67 6.93
N GLY A 74 -0.13 1.89 7.68
CA GLY A 74 1.16 1.27 7.38
C GLY A 74 1.89 1.88 6.16
N HIS A 75 1.53 3.11 5.82
CA HIS A 75 2.24 3.97 4.88
C HIS A 75 2.56 5.30 5.54
N ILE A 76 3.67 5.93 5.14
CA ILE A 76 3.93 7.32 5.51
C ILE A 76 3.42 8.21 4.38
N ILE A 77 2.51 9.13 4.70
CA ILE A 77 1.94 10.09 3.77
C ILE A 77 2.58 11.46 4.05
N SER A 78 3.05 12.13 3.01
CA SER A 78 3.70 13.44 3.06
C SER A 78 3.37 14.27 1.82
N ALA A 79 3.81 15.53 1.77
CA ALA A 79 3.74 16.36 0.57
C ALA A 79 4.48 15.76 -0.64
N ASP A 80 5.53 14.97 -0.39
CA ASP A 80 6.30 14.28 -1.43
C ASP A 80 5.56 13.07 -2.01
N GLY A 81 4.61 12.52 -1.27
CA GLY A 81 3.77 11.40 -1.68
C GLY A 81 3.67 10.31 -0.62
N LEU A 82 3.43 9.09 -1.10
CA LEU A 82 3.26 7.88 -0.33
C LEU A 82 4.58 7.13 -0.24
N HIS A 83 4.97 6.76 0.98
CA HIS A 83 6.17 6.00 1.26
C HIS A 83 5.82 4.66 1.93
N VAL A 84 6.72 3.69 1.82
CA VAL A 84 6.68 2.48 2.65
C VAL A 84 7.08 2.85 4.07
N ASP A 85 6.38 2.32 5.08
CA ASP A 85 6.77 2.49 6.48
C ASP A 85 8.19 1.95 6.73
N ALA A 86 9.08 2.82 7.22
CA ALA A 86 10.48 2.50 7.50
C ALA A 86 10.65 1.35 8.52
N ARG A 87 9.69 1.17 9.43
CA ARG A 87 9.69 0.04 10.39
C ARG A 87 9.42 -1.27 9.65
N LYS A 88 8.57 -1.23 8.63
CA LYS A 88 8.23 -2.40 7.80
C LYS A 88 9.36 -2.73 6.83
N THR A 89 10.00 -1.74 6.20
CA THR A 89 11.19 -1.99 5.37
C THR A 89 12.32 -2.59 6.18
N ARG A 90 12.57 -2.12 7.41
CA ARG A 90 13.56 -2.72 8.31
C ARG A 90 13.23 -4.17 8.67
N ALA A 91 11.99 -4.45 9.07
CA ALA A 91 11.54 -5.81 9.37
C ALA A 91 11.70 -6.75 8.16
N ILE A 92 11.50 -6.25 6.94
CA ILE A 92 11.73 -7.00 5.70
C ILE A 92 13.23 -7.23 5.46
N ALA A 93 14.08 -6.21 5.69
CA ALA A 93 15.53 -6.32 5.53
C ALA A 93 16.14 -7.38 6.45
N GLU A 94 15.67 -7.44 7.70
CA GLU A 94 16.10 -8.40 8.72
C GLU A 94 15.39 -9.76 8.61
N TRP A 95 14.42 -9.90 7.71
CA TRP A 95 13.63 -11.13 7.56
C TRP A 95 14.53 -12.30 7.17
N THR A 96 14.60 -13.32 8.01
CA THR A 96 15.41 -14.53 7.79
C THR A 96 14.79 -15.40 6.70
N GLU A 97 15.60 -16.21 6.02
CA GLU A 97 15.07 -17.13 5.02
C GLU A 97 13.97 -18.04 5.62
N PRO A 98 12.81 -18.16 4.96
CA PRO A 98 11.71 -18.97 5.46
C PRO A 98 12.09 -20.45 5.43
N CYS A 99 11.84 -21.15 6.55
CA CYS A 99 12.08 -22.59 6.65
C CYS A 99 10.85 -23.44 6.31
N ASN A 100 9.68 -22.81 6.18
CA ASN A 100 8.42 -23.49 5.91
C ASN A 100 7.43 -22.60 5.13
N ILE A 101 6.38 -23.24 4.60
CA ILE A 101 5.34 -22.59 3.79
C ILE A 101 4.60 -21.49 4.55
N LYS A 102 4.34 -21.65 5.86
CA LYS A 102 3.59 -20.65 6.65
C LYS A 102 4.38 -19.35 6.79
N ASP A 103 5.66 -19.45 7.10
CA ASP A 103 6.54 -18.28 7.22
C ASP A 103 6.76 -17.62 5.86
N PHE A 104 6.86 -18.42 4.80
CA PHE A 104 6.92 -17.90 3.44
C PHE A 104 5.63 -17.17 3.02
N GLN A 105 4.46 -17.71 3.35
CA GLN A 105 3.17 -17.04 3.10
C GLN A 105 3.05 -15.71 3.86
N ARG A 106 3.58 -15.63 5.09
CA ARG A 106 3.64 -14.37 5.85
C ARG A 106 4.50 -13.33 5.14
N PHE A 107 5.68 -13.72 4.66
CA PHE A 107 6.56 -12.86 3.87
C PHE A 107 5.87 -12.38 2.60
N LEU A 108 5.30 -13.29 1.80
CA LEU A 108 4.60 -12.94 0.57
C LEU A 108 3.38 -12.05 0.81
N GLY A 109 2.66 -12.25 1.92
CA GLY A 109 1.54 -11.39 2.30
C GLY A 109 2.00 -9.95 2.54
N LEU A 110 3.10 -9.76 3.27
CA LEU A 110 3.67 -8.45 3.54
C LEU A 110 4.27 -7.81 2.27
N ALA A 111 5.06 -8.56 1.50
CA ALA A 111 5.61 -8.07 0.24
C ALA A 111 4.50 -7.73 -0.77
N GLY A 112 3.46 -8.55 -0.82
CA GLY A 112 2.27 -8.34 -1.64
C GLY A 112 1.47 -7.10 -1.24
N TYR A 113 1.43 -6.76 0.05
CA TYR A 113 0.82 -5.51 0.52
C TYR A 113 1.50 -4.27 -0.08
N TYR A 114 2.84 -4.29 -0.17
CA TYR A 114 3.65 -3.22 -0.74
C TYR A 114 3.96 -3.38 -2.24
N ARG A 115 3.35 -4.34 -2.95
CA ARG A 115 3.63 -4.61 -4.37
C ARG A 115 3.52 -3.39 -5.28
N ARG A 116 2.69 -2.40 -4.92
CA ARG A 116 2.50 -1.16 -5.68
C ARG A 116 3.74 -0.28 -5.75
N PHE A 117 4.74 -0.52 -4.89
CA PHE A 117 6.03 0.17 -4.85
C PHE A 117 7.11 -0.56 -5.64
N ILE A 118 6.85 -1.78 -6.10
CA ILE A 118 7.86 -2.65 -6.71
C ILE A 118 7.56 -2.79 -8.20
N HIS A 119 8.46 -2.27 -9.01
CA HIS A 119 8.43 -2.49 -10.45
C HIS A 119 8.55 -3.99 -10.76
N GLN A 120 7.66 -4.51 -11.62
CA GLN A 120 7.63 -5.92 -12.05
C GLN A 120 7.60 -6.95 -10.90
N PHE A 121 6.90 -6.65 -9.79
CA PHE A 121 6.77 -7.56 -8.64
C PHE A 121 6.39 -9.01 -9.02
N ALA A 122 5.46 -9.21 -9.96
CA ALA A 122 5.04 -10.54 -10.40
C ALA A 122 6.22 -11.36 -10.93
N THR A 123 7.12 -10.75 -11.70
CA THR A 123 8.34 -11.39 -12.23
C THR A 123 9.26 -11.84 -11.11
N LEU A 124 9.46 -10.99 -10.09
CA LEU A 124 10.27 -11.34 -8.91
C LEU A 124 9.67 -12.50 -8.11
N VAL A 125 8.34 -12.59 -8.03
CA VAL A 125 7.63 -13.64 -7.30
C VAL A 125 7.51 -14.94 -8.11
N LEU A 126 7.70 -14.92 -9.44
CA LEU A 126 7.56 -16.11 -10.30
C LEU A 126 8.29 -17.34 -9.76
N PRO A 127 9.59 -17.28 -9.40
CA PRO A 127 10.35 -18.45 -8.93
C PRO A 127 9.87 -18.98 -7.58
N LEU A 128 9.11 -18.17 -6.85
CA LEU A 128 8.57 -18.49 -5.53
C LEU A 128 7.11 -18.95 -5.59
N SER A 129 6.40 -18.66 -6.68
CA SER A 129 4.96 -18.90 -6.81
C SER A 129 4.56 -20.38 -6.75
N SER A 130 5.47 -21.30 -7.09
CA SER A 130 5.26 -22.75 -6.98
C SER A 130 5.23 -23.23 -5.53
N LEU A 131 5.97 -22.58 -4.61
CA LEU A 131 6.09 -23.01 -3.21
C LEU A 131 4.80 -22.84 -2.39
N VAL A 132 3.84 -22.08 -2.90
CA VAL A 132 2.54 -21.84 -2.24
C VAL A 132 1.46 -22.80 -2.78
N LYS A 133 1.75 -23.57 -3.82
CA LYS A 133 0.79 -24.53 -4.39
C LYS A 133 0.63 -25.72 -3.45
N LYS A 134 -0.60 -26.26 -3.40
CA LYS A 134 -0.86 -27.52 -2.71
C LYS A 134 -0.03 -28.64 -3.34
N ASP A 135 0.42 -29.56 -2.50
CA ASP A 135 1.11 -30.80 -2.89
C ASP A 135 2.46 -30.59 -3.61
N VAL A 136 3.08 -29.41 -3.48
CA VAL A 136 4.43 -29.16 -3.97
C VAL A 136 5.44 -29.36 -2.84
N VAL A 137 6.50 -30.12 -3.13
CA VAL A 137 7.63 -30.31 -2.21
C VAL A 137 8.32 -28.98 -1.98
N TRP A 138 8.59 -28.65 -0.71
CA TRP A 138 9.35 -27.46 -0.35
C TRP A 138 10.79 -27.57 -0.85
N VAL A 139 11.12 -26.79 -1.88
CA VAL A 139 12.48 -26.70 -2.46
C VAL A 139 12.95 -25.26 -2.35
N TRP A 140 13.94 -25.02 -1.49
CA TRP A 140 14.54 -23.70 -1.31
C TRP A 140 15.98 -23.73 -1.82
N ASN A 141 16.15 -23.50 -3.11
CA ASN A 141 17.47 -23.43 -3.74
C ASN A 141 17.87 -21.99 -4.04
N GLU A 142 19.00 -21.84 -4.75
CA GLU A 142 19.57 -20.53 -5.08
C GLU A 142 18.60 -19.63 -5.87
N HIS A 143 17.76 -20.16 -6.77
CA HIS A 143 16.76 -19.36 -7.48
C HIS A 143 15.70 -18.77 -6.56
N GLN A 144 15.20 -19.54 -5.59
CA GLN A 144 14.25 -19.03 -4.59
C GLN A 144 14.93 -18.01 -3.68
N ARG A 145 16.16 -18.28 -3.23
CA ARG A 145 16.94 -17.35 -2.40
C ARG A 145 17.20 -16.02 -3.11
N GLN A 146 17.57 -16.05 -4.39
CA GLN A 146 17.77 -14.84 -5.20
C GLN A 146 16.49 -14.04 -5.34
N ALA A 147 15.37 -14.69 -5.67
CA ALA A 147 14.07 -14.03 -5.76
C ALA A 147 13.64 -13.40 -4.43
N PHE A 148 13.83 -14.11 -3.32
CA PHE A 148 13.55 -13.62 -1.97
C PHE A 148 14.38 -12.38 -1.64
N ASN A 149 15.68 -12.42 -1.88
CA ASN A 149 16.59 -11.29 -1.64
C ASN A 149 16.30 -10.10 -2.57
N ALA A 150 15.94 -10.35 -3.83
CA ALA A 150 15.56 -9.30 -4.77
C ALA A 150 14.30 -8.54 -4.31
N ILE A 151 13.29 -9.25 -3.79
CA ILE A 151 12.09 -8.62 -3.22
C ILE A 151 12.44 -7.78 -1.98
N LYS A 152 13.29 -8.32 -1.09
CA LYS A 152 13.78 -7.59 0.10
C LYS A 152 14.50 -6.30 -0.30
N LEU A 153 15.35 -6.37 -1.32
CA LEU A 153 16.10 -5.22 -1.83
C LEU A 153 15.16 -4.18 -2.47
N ALA A 154 14.21 -4.63 -3.31
CA ALA A 154 13.24 -3.75 -3.94
C ALA A 154 12.38 -2.98 -2.93
N LEU A 155 12.02 -3.60 -1.80
CA LEU A 155 11.26 -2.94 -0.74
C LEU A 155 12.10 -1.94 0.06
N GLN A 156 13.40 -2.19 0.23
CA GLN A 156 14.32 -1.24 0.88
C GLN A 156 14.60 -0.02 0.02
N HIS A 157 14.62 -0.19 -1.30
CA HIS A 157 14.82 0.88 -2.29
C HIS A 157 13.51 1.28 -2.98
N ALA A 158 12.38 1.08 -2.30
CA ALA A 158 11.08 1.46 -2.83
C ALA A 158 11.05 2.98 -3.11
N PRO A 159 10.66 3.41 -4.32
CA PRO A 159 10.56 4.83 -4.63
C PRO A 159 9.38 5.44 -3.89
N VAL A 160 9.39 6.76 -3.77
CA VAL A 160 8.23 7.54 -3.32
C VAL A 160 7.19 7.52 -4.44
N LEU A 161 5.97 7.12 -4.12
CA LEU A 161 4.86 7.17 -5.08
C LEU A 161 4.12 8.50 -4.96
N ARG A 162 3.90 9.18 -6.08
CA ARG A 162 3.08 10.40 -6.10
C ARG A 162 1.63 10.05 -5.83
N LEU A 163 0.96 10.91 -5.05
CA LEU A 163 -0.49 10.86 -4.94
C LEU A 163 -1.09 11.27 -6.29
N PRO A 164 -2.14 10.58 -6.77
CA PRO A 164 -2.75 10.86 -8.06
C PRO A 164 -3.35 12.27 -8.08
N ASP A 165 -2.98 13.04 -9.10
CA ASP A 165 -3.56 14.34 -9.40
C ASP A 165 -4.56 14.17 -10.56
N PHE A 166 -5.85 14.14 -10.26
CA PHE A 166 -6.88 13.88 -11.26
C PHE A 166 -7.07 15.02 -12.26
N GLU A 167 -6.45 16.18 -12.05
CA GLU A 167 -6.43 17.29 -13.01
C GLU A 167 -5.33 17.13 -14.07
N LYS A 168 -4.43 16.14 -13.89
CA LYS A 168 -3.32 15.85 -14.80
C LYS A 168 -3.54 14.58 -15.61
N THR A 169 -2.91 14.54 -16.79
CA THR A 169 -2.87 13.34 -17.63
C THR A 169 -2.12 12.22 -16.94
N PHE A 170 -2.73 11.04 -16.91
CA PHE A 170 -2.08 9.80 -16.51
C PHE A 170 -1.33 9.19 -17.71
N ILE A 171 -0.10 8.74 -17.45
CA ILE A 171 0.72 7.98 -18.40
C ILE A 171 0.72 6.53 -17.94
N VAL A 172 0.43 5.62 -18.87
CA VAL A 172 0.50 4.18 -18.63
C VAL A 172 1.58 3.61 -19.53
N THR A 173 2.68 3.16 -18.92
CA THR A 173 3.72 2.41 -19.62
C THR A 173 3.56 0.94 -19.29
N THR A 174 3.48 0.08 -20.30
CA THR A 174 3.29 -1.36 -20.12
C THR A 174 4.41 -2.14 -20.79
N ASP A 175 4.71 -3.29 -20.22
CA ASP A 175 5.62 -4.28 -20.81
C ASP A 175 5.09 -5.69 -20.48
N ALA A 176 5.39 -6.66 -21.33
CA ALA A 176 4.96 -8.03 -21.18
C ALA A 176 6.09 -8.99 -21.53
N SER A 177 6.22 -10.02 -20.70
CA SER A 177 7.04 -11.20 -20.95
C SER A 177 6.16 -12.40 -21.24
N HIS A 178 6.76 -13.52 -21.61
CA HIS A 178 6.03 -14.78 -21.81
C HIS A 178 5.21 -15.24 -20.59
N ALA A 179 5.54 -14.80 -19.37
CA ALA A 179 4.90 -15.29 -18.14
C ALA A 179 4.22 -14.20 -17.28
N CYS A 180 4.53 -12.93 -17.51
CA CYS A 180 4.07 -11.81 -16.68
C CYS A 180 3.85 -10.56 -17.50
N ILE A 181 2.86 -9.76 -17.09
CA ILE A 181 2.66 -8.38 -17.53
C ILE A 181 3.09 -7.43 -16.42
N GLY A 182 3.68 -6.31 -16.81
CA GLY A 182 4.09 -5.21 -15.95
C GLY A 182 3.54 -3.89 -16.46
N GLY A 183 3.41 -2.92 -15.56
CA GLY A 183 3.09 -1.56 -15.94
C GLY A 183 3.42 -0.55 -14.86
N VAL A 184 3.59 0.69 -15.30
CA VAL A 184 3.77 1.87 -14.46
C VAL A 184 2.63 2.83 -14.79
N LEU A 185 1.91 3.25 -13.76
CA LEU A 185 1.03 4.42 -13.82
C LEU A 185 1.82 5.60 -13.29
N SER A 186 1.99 6.65 -14.07
CA SER A 186 2.79 7.83 -13.73
C SER A 186 2.16 9.13 -14.20
N GLN A 187 2.67 10.25 -13.70
CA GLN A 187 2.24 11.60 -14.07
C GLN A 187 3.43 12.56 -14.14
N MET A 188 3.32 13.57 -15.01
CA MET A 188 4.33 14.62 -15.12
C MET A 188 4.23 15.61 -13.95
N HIS A 189 5.31 15.74 -13.18
CA HIS A 189 5.45 16.70 -12.09
C HIS A 189 6.79 17.44 -12.24
N GLY A 190 6.74 18.76 -12.44
CA GLY A 190 7.95 19.59 -12.56
C GLY A 190 8.89 19.16 -13.70
N GLY A 191 8.33 18.65 -14.81
CA GLY A 191 9.10 18.16 -15.95
C GLY A 191 9.58 16.70 -15.83
N ASN A 192 9.37 16.04 -14.69
CA ASN A 192 9.74 14.65 -14.47
C ASN A 192 8.52 13.73 -14.52
N ASP A 193 8.68 12.55 -15.13
CA ASP A 193 7.67 11.50 -15.07
C ASP A 193 7.83 10.72 -13.76
N LEU A 194 6.87 10.90 -12.83
CA LEU A 194 6.96 10.32 -11.49
C LEU A 194 5.89 9.23 -11.29
N PRO A 195 6.25 8.09 -10.69
CA PRO A 195 5.34 6.95 -10.53
C PRO A 195 4.24 7.26 -9.51
N VAL A 196 3.01 6.95 -9.87
CA VAL A 196 1.84 6.91 -8.98
C VAL A 196 1.62 5.49 -8.44
N ALA A 197 1.82 4.47 -9.28
CA ALA A 197 1.75 3.08 -8.86
C ALA A 197 2.45 2.14 -9.86
N PHE A 198 3.02 1.05 -9.34
CA PHE A 198 3.44 -0.09 -10.14
C PHE A 198 2.36 -1.17 -10.19
N PHE A 199 2.15 -1.73 -11.37
CA PHE A 199 1.30 -2.87 -11.61
C PHE A 199 2.12 -4.04 -12.13
N SER A 200 1.79 -5.24 -11.69
CA SER A 200 2.29 -6.46 -12.32
C SER A 200 1.36 -7.63 -12.03
N LYS A 201 1.24 -8.53 -12.99
CA LYS A 201 0.38 -9.71 -12.91
C LYS A 201 1.04 -10.88 -13.64
N LYS A 202 0.98 -12.05 -13.04
CA LYS A 202 1.33 -13.33 -13.69
C LYS A 202 0.23 -13.75 -14.64
N LEU A 203 0.60 -14.16 -15.84
CA LEU A 203 -0.33 -14.73 -16.82
C LEU A 203 -0.85 -16.09 -16.36
N GLY A 204 -2.15 -16.30 -16.45
CA GLY A 204 -2.82 -17.56 -16.18
C GLY A 204 -2.61 -18.58 -17.29
N PRO A 205 -2.96 -19.86 -17.08
CA PRO A 205 -2.72 -20.93 -18.06
C PRO A 205 -3.33 -20.67 -19.44
N HIS A 206 -4.47 -19.99 -19.51
CA HIS A 206 -5.14 -19.64 -20.78
C HIS A 206 -4.61 -18.35 -21.41
N GLU A 207 -3.73 -17.63 -20.72
CA GLU A 207 -3.07 -16.41 -21.20
C GLU A 207 -1.62 -16.70 -21.66
N LEU A 208 -1.15 -17.94 -21.47
CA LEU A 208 0.15 -18.43 -21.93
C LEU A 208 -0.05 -19.15 -23.28
N ASN A 209 0.75 -18.79 -24.29
CA ASN A 209 0.74 -19.42 -25.61
C ASN A 209 1.28 -20.85 -25.58
#